data_AF-A0A099KWD5-F1
#
_entry.id   AF-A0A099KWD5-F1
#
_cell.length_a   1.000
_cell.length_b   1.000
_cell.length_c   1.000
_cell.angle_alpha   90.00
_cell.angle_beta   90.00
_cell.angle_gamma   90.00
#
_symmetry.space_group_name_H-M   'P 1'
#
loop_
_entity.id
_entity.type
_entity.pdbx_description
1 polymer ?
#
loop_
_entity_poly.entity_id
_entity_poly.type
_entity_poly.pdbx_seq_one_letter_code
_entity_poly.pdbx_strand_id
1 'polypeptide(L)'
;MQIGLIYTGGTIGCTQNPLTPLDNSAFTTGITDVVLPIIKSQHEDCSFTYIEFNPDGSTLDSTNLQPSDWCQVAQKILDYYPNNTLGNTPCDAFLVLHGTDSMAWTASALSFLLTGLDKYGNPNAVLDRPVIVTGSQLPLFYQNISTDPLTLLYNTDALQNICGSVEACYSGITESCLYFDAELYRGNRAVKTNASEFDAFSTPNYPSMGEYGVEFDLYTKRILPLPVNSTVSLNTASVLTELNAQLAHVTASLAYGDNMVKVKPFLSYPAPYSNGTGTSASEIGKGQIADEINSLVAAGLDGLILESYGEGNFPSGDPDNPTYGGTYNALLNATTQADPVVLMDCTQVIHGTVNATAYASGSWLSNVGARGAYDMTAIATLAKLNWLKALSDYTPTGGTVYDWDATAIGDLMQNDLRGEIMDIFFLDSRGAVFLSPGESISALHDVTTDTSAVFLNDPTLGPVLQTIYTDPTTGETTTTILWSALSSSNNPQNPPSDYNMPGNMVMQSDGNLVFYDNSNTAAYASGYVSSSVTTKLILEAGANNEPYLYVYDYRNNEAISVIYGMSNL
;
A
#
# COMPACT_ATOMS: atom_id res chain seq x y z
N MET A 1 -19.62 18.25 -13.76
CA MET A 1 -18.69 17.96 -12.64
C MET A 1 -17.57 19.00 -12.63
N GLN A 2 -17.19 19.51 -11.46
CA GLN A 2 -16.05 20.43 -11.30
C GLN A 2 -14.78 19.64 -10.99
N ILE A 3 -13.84 19.57 -11.94
CA ILE A 3 -12.58 18.83 -11.79
C ILE A 3 -11.43 19.79 -11.47
N GLY A 4 -10.70 19.55 -10.39
CA GLY A 4 -9.45 20.26 -10.09
C GLY A 4 -8.31 19.73 -10.95
N LEU A 5 -7.74 20.57 -11.82
CA LEU A 5 -6.64 20.19 -12.71
C LEU A 5 -5.32 20.73 -12.16
N ILE A 6 -4.46 19.83 -11.69
CA ILE A 6 -3.10 20.16 -11.23
C ILE A 6 -2.12 19.76 -12.32
N TYR A 7 -1.44 20.74 -12.91
CA TYR A 7 -0.36 20.50 -13.86
C TYR A 7 0.98 20.63 -13.14
N THR A 8 1.67 19.51 -12.94
CA THR A 8 3.00 19.52 -12.31
C THR A 8 4.12 19.68 -13.32
N GLY A 9 3.91 19.37 -14.60
CA GLY A 9 4.95 19.44 -15.64
C GLY A 9 5.01 18.18 -16.48
N GLY A 10 6.22 17.84 -16.95
CA GLY A 10 6.48 16.64 -17.75
C GLY A 10 6.14 16.75 -19.24
N THR A 11 6.39 15.66 -19.97
CA THR A 11 6.29 15.60 -21.44
C THR A 11 4.94 16.07 -21.98
N ILE A 12 3.85 15.84 -21.24
CA ILE A 12 2.48 16.22 -21.64
C ILE A 12 2.34 17.72 -21.93
N GLY A 13 3.06 18.57 -21.19
CA GLY A 13 3.04 20.01 -21.36
C GLY A 13 4.26 20.57 -22.09
N CYS A 14 5.11 19.73 -22.69
CA CYS A 14 6.22 20.20 -23.52
C CYS A 14 5.77 20.53 -24.96
N THR A 15 6.56 21.33 -25.67
CA THR A 15 6.42 21.57 -27.12
C THR A 15 7.80 21.68 -27.78
N GLN A 16 7.85 21.89 -29.11
CA GLN A 16 9.08 22.16 -29.89
C GLN A 16 10.06 20.98 -30.00
N ASN A 17 11.23 21.22 -30.62
CA ASN A 17 12.33 20.27 -30.72
C ASN A 17 13.68 21.01 -30.61
N PRO A 18 14.46 20.84 -29.52
CA PRO A 18 14.23 19.95 -28.37
C PRO A 18 12.99 20.33 -27.55
N LEU A 19 12.42 19.35 -26.85
CA LEU A 19 11.22 19.53 -26.04
C LEU A 19 11.47 20.55 -24.92
N THR A 20 10.59 21.55 -24.84
CA THR A 20 10.64 22.60 -23.81
C THR A 20 9.27 22.71 -23.13
N PRO A 21 9.19 22.79 -21.78
CA PRO A 21 7.92 22.93 -21.07
C PRO A 21 7.19 24.22 -21.44
N LEU A 22 5.87 24.14 -21.62
CA LEU A 22 4.99 25.30 -21.60
C LEU A 22 4.89 25.86 -20.17
N ASP A 23 4.74 27.19 -20.07
CA ASP A 23 4.34 27.80 -18.81
C ASP A 23 2.88 27.45 -18.47
N ASN A 24 2.52 27.61 -17.19
CA ASN A 24 1.19 27.25 -16.69
C ASN A 24 0.05 27.98 -17.43
N SER A 25 0.27 29.23 -17.84
CA SER A 25 -0.75 30.06 -18.50
C SER A 25 -1.02 29.57 -19.92
N ALA A 26 0.04 29.32 -20.68
CA ALA A 26 -0.03 28.78 -22.03
C ALA A 26 -0.65 27.38 -22.04
N PHE A 27 -0.24 26.51 -21.12
CA PHE A 27 -0.81 25.17 -20.98
C PHE A 27 -2.30 25.22 -20.64
N THR A 28 -2.68 26.03 -19.65
CA THR A 28 -4.09 26.23 -19.24
C THR A 28 -4.95 26.77 -20.39
N THR A 29 -4.41 27.70 -21.18
CA THR A 29 -5.08 28.23 -22.37
C THR A 29 -5.28 27.12 -23.40
N GLY A 30 -4.25 26.31 -23.67
CA GLY A 30 -4.34 25.16 -24.57
C GLY A 30 -5.40 24.15 -24.14
N ILE A 31 -5.46 23.79 -22.85
CA ILE A 31 -6.50 22.89 -22.32
C ILE A 31 -7.89 23.51 -22.52
N THR A 32 -8.06 24.79 -22.20
CA THR A 32 -9.36 25.48 -22.31
C THR A 32 -9.85 25.58 -23.75
N ASP A 33 -8.97 25.94 -24.68
CA ASP A 33 -9.35 26.25 -26.06
C ASP A 33 -9.45 25.01 -26.94
N VAL A 34 -8.66 23.97 -26.63
CA VAL A 34 -8.52 22.78 -27.50
C VAL A 34 -9.13 21.53 -26.89
N VAL A 35 -8.89 21.26 -25.60
CA VAL A 35 -9.24 19.97 -24.98
C VAL A 35 -10.61 20.00 -24.31
N LEU A 36 -10.93 21.05 -23.56
CA LEU A 36 -12.21 21.18 -22.86
C LEU A 36 -13.43 21.11 -23.79
N PRO A 37 -13.44 21.68 -25.02
CA PRO A 37 -14.55 21.52 -25.95
C PRO A 37 -14.74 20.06 -26.40
N ILE A 38 -13.66 19.29 -26.52
CA ILE A 38 -13.72 17.86 -26.85
C ILE A 38 -14.37 17.08 -25.70
N ILE A 39 -13.92 17.32 -24.46
CA ILE A 39 -14.51 16.70 -23.26
C ILE A 39 -16.00 17.06 -23.14
N LYS A 40 -16.35 18.33 -23.33
CA LYS A 40 -17.73 18.81 -23.26
C LYS A 40 -18.67 18.23 -24.33
N SER A 41 -18.13 17.62 -25.39
CA SER A 41 -18.94 16.92 -26.37
C SER A 41 -19.58 15.64 -25.80
N GLN A 42 -18.99 15.06 -24.75
CA GLN A 42 -19.53 13.91 -24.02
C GLN A 42 -20.04 14.31 -22.63
N HIS A 43 -19.34 15.24 -21.96
CA HIS A 43 -19.66 15.72 -20.60
C HIS A 43 -19.91 17.22 -20.58
N GLU A 44 -21.11 17.64 -21.02
CA GLU A 44 -21.48 19.06 -21.17
C GLU A 44 -21.26 19.88 -19.89
N ASP A 45 -21.47 19.27 -18.72
CA ASP A 45 -21.34 19.87 -17.40
C ASP A 45 -19.92 19.84 -16.83
N CYS A 46 -18.93 19.34 -17.59
CA CYS A 46 -17.53 19.32 -17.15
C CYS A 46 -16.92 20.73 -17.12
N SER A 47 -16.28 21.08 -16.01
CA SER A 47 -15.48 22.29 -15.86
C SER A 47 -14.15 21.97 -15.19
N PHE A 48 -13.11 22.73 -15.54
CA PHE A 48 -11.81 22.65 -14.88
C PHE A 48 -11.58 23.84 -13.96
N THR A 49 -11.15 23.56 -12.74
CA THR A 49 -10.50 24.53 -11.85
C THR A 49 -9.01 24.31 -11.99
N TYR A 50 -8.31 25.26 -12.60
CA TYR A 50 -6.85 25.16 -12.75
C TYR A 50 -6.19 25.46 -11.41
N ILE A 51 -5.43 24.49 -10.89
CA ILE A 51 -4.76 24.58 -9.61
C ILE A 51 -3.27 24.67 -9.88
N GLU A 52 -2.71 25.84 -9.63
CA GLU A 52 -1.28 26.10 -9.83
C GLU A 52 -0.45 25.29 -8.82
N PHE A 53 0.46 24.45 -9.34
CA PHE A 53 1.37 23.65 -8.54
C PHE A 53 2.37 24.56 -7.80
N ASN A 54 3.25 25.25 -8.54
CA ASN A 54 4.21 26.21 -7.98
C ASN A 54 3.73 27.67 -8.11
N PRO A 55 3.75 28.46 -7.03
CA PRO A 55 3.30 29.86 -7.06
C PRO A 55 4.08 30.79 -7.99
N ASP A 56 5.28 30.40 -8.42
CA ASP A 56 6.10 31.15 -9.37
C ASP A 56 5.84 30.77 -10.83
N GLY A 57 4.86 29.91 -11.09
CA GLY A 57 4.50 29.44 -12.42
C GLY A 57 5.46 28.39 -13.00
N SER A 58 6.48 27.96 -12.24
CA SER A 58 7.42 26.94 -12.70
C SER A 58 6.77 25.56 -12.75
N THR A 59 7.30 24.71 -13.63
CA THR A 59 6.92 23.30 -13.75
C THR A 59 8.03 22.43 -13.19
N LEU A 60 7.64 21.27 -12.67
CA LEU A 60 8.52 20.22 -12.20
C LEU A 60 8.97 19.35 -13.37
N ASP A 61 10.28 19.21 -13.51
CA ASP A 61 10.85 18.07 -14.26
C ASP A 61 10.67 16.81 -13.40
N SER A 62 9.98 15.79 -13.92
CA SER A 62 9.67 14.57 -13.18
C SER A 62 10.92 13.87 -12.63
N THR A 63 12.10 14.03 -13.24
CA THR A 63 13.34 13.43 -12.71
C THR A 63 13.86 14.12 -11.46
N ASN A 64 13.40 15.34 -11.17
CA ASN A 64 13.77 16.14 -10.01
C ASN A 64 12.71 16.11 -8.90
N LEU A 65 11.71 15.22 -9.00
CA LEU A 65 10.67 15.03 -7.99
C LEU A 65 11.28 14.69 -6.62
N GLN A 66 10.79 15.35 -5.59
CA GLN A 66 11.16 15.15 -4.19
C GLN A 66 9.95 14.71 -3.36
N PRO A 67 10.13 14.05 -2.21
CA PRO A 67 9.02 13.71 -1.32
C PRO A 67 8.16 14.90 -0.88
N SER A 68 8.75 16.09 -0.72
CA SER A 68 8.03 17.33 -0.41
C SER A 68 7.06 17.75 -1.53
N ASP A 69 7.36 17.41 -2.78
CA ASP A 69 6.49 17.70 -3.92
C ASP A 69 5.21 16.86 -3.84
N TRP A 70 5.28 15.61 -3.36
CA TRP A 70 4.09 14.79 -3.10
C TRP A 70 3.18 15.45 -2.07
N CYS A 71 3.76 15.98 -0.99
CA CYS A 71 3.01 16.71 0.03
C CYS A 71 2.37 17.98 -0.54
N GLN A 72 3.05 18.68 -1.43
CA GLN A 72 2.51 19.85 -2.11
C GLN A 72 1.31 19.47 -2.99
N VAL A 73 1.37 18.38 -3.77
CA VAL A 73 0.22 17.92 -4.56
C VAL A 73 -0.95 17.54 -3.64
N ALA A 74 -0.68 16.80 -2.55
CA ALA A 74 -1.71 16.44 -1.58
C ALA A 74 -2.36 17.68 -0.95
N GLN A 75 -1.56 18.68 -0.54
CA GLN A 75 -2.06 19.92 0.04
C GLN A 75 -2.94 20.67 -0.93
N LYS A 76 -2.54 20.78 -2.20
CA LYS A 76 -3.32 21.42 -3.26
C LYS A 76 -4.67 20.73 -3.50
N ILE A 77 -4.73 19.41 -3.33
CA ILE A 77 -5.99 18.66 -3.37
C ILE A 77 -6.88 19.06 -2.19
N LEU A 78 -6.34 19.02 -0.95
CA LEU A 78 -7.09 19.35 0.27
C LEU A 78 -7.59 20.81 0.29
N ASP A 79 -6.82 21.74 -0.28
CA ASP A 79 -7.15 23.16 -0.37
C ASP A 79 -8.43 23.44 -1.19
N TYR A 80 -8.86 22.49 -2.03
CA TYR A 80 -10.03 22.60 -2.92
C TYR A 80 -11.15 21.63 -2.54
N TYR A 81 -11.09 21.00 -1.35
CA TYR A 81 -12.20 20.21 -0.82
C TYR A 81 -13.38 21.11 -0.38
N PRO A 82 -14.66 20.69 -0.50
CA PRO A 82 -15.84 21.52 -0.20
C PRO A 82 -15.89 22.18 1.18
N ASN A 83 -15.29 21.56 2.19
CA ASN A 83 -15.28 22.06 3.56
C ASN A 83 -13.95 22.72 3.99
N ASN A 84 -13.15 23.16 3.01
CA ASN A 84 -11.96 23.96 3.26
C ASN A 84 -12.30 25.39 3.76
N THR A 85 -11.33 26.07 4.37
CA THR A 85 -11.49 27.44 4.89
C THR A 85 -10.86 28.53 4.01
N LEU A 86 -10.39 28.18 2.81
CA LEU A 86 -9.60 29.03 1.92
C LEU A 86 -10.44 29.81 0.90
N GLY A 87 -11.74 29.51 0.78
CA GLY A 87 -12.64 30.19 -0.15
C GLY A 87 -12.44 29.80 -1.63
N ASN A 88 -11.67 28.75 -1.88
CA ASN A 88 -11.48 28.16 -3.21
C ASN A 88 -12.78 27.54 -3.72
N THR A 89 -12.96 27.48 -5.05
CA THR A 89 -14.10 26.78 -5.67
C THR A 89 -13.94 25.27 -5.44
N PRO A 90 -14.87 24.61 -4.72
CA PRO A 90 -14.75 23.18 -4.43
C PRO A 90 -14.70 22.32 -5.69
N CYS A 91 -13.91 21.25 -5.64
CA CYS A 91 -13.81 20.27 -6.72
C CYS A 91 -14.43 18.92 -6.33
N ASP A 92 -15.13 18.29 -7.27
CA ASP A 92 -15.76 16.98 -7.13
C ASP A 92 -14.77 15.84 -7.39
N ALA A 93 -13.72 16.09 -8.16
CA ALA A 93 -12.64 15.16 -8.48
C ALA A 93 -11.35 15.92 -8.80
N PHE A 94 -10.22 15.23 -8.83
CA PHE A 94 -8.91 15.81 -9.12
C PHE A 94 -8.21 15.04 -10.23
N LEU A 95 -7.64 15.77 -11.18
CA LEU A 95 -6.79 15.27 -12.25
C LEU A 95 -5.41 15.89 -12.11
N VAL A 96 -4.40 15.05 -11.86
CA VAL A 96 -3.00 15.44 -11.73
C VAL A 96 -2.26 15.06 -13.02
N LEU A 97 -1.88 16.06 -13.81
CA LEU A 97 -1.08 15.88 -15.02
C LEU A 97 0.40 15.94 -14.66
N HIS A 98 1.10 14.84 -14.87
CA HIS A 98 2.44 14.58 -14.35
C HIS A 98 3.38 14.03 -15.43
N GLY A 99 4.69 14.18 -15.24
CA GLY A 99 5.70 13.49 -16.05
C GLY A 99 5.74 11.99 -15.75
N THR A 100 5.90 11.15 -16.79
CA THR A 100 5.77 9.68 -16.71
C THR A 100 6.84 9.02 -15.84
N ASP A 101 8.08 9.54 -15.82
CA ASP A 101 9.20 8.89 -15.12
C ASP A 101 8.96 8.70 -13.63
N SER A 102 8.27 9.64 -12.99
CA SER A 102 8.02 9.61 -11.54
C SER A 102 6.53 9.58 -11.17
N MET A 103 5.65 9.38 -12.15
CA MET A 103 4.20 9.38 -11.96
C MET A 103 3.71 8.29 -10.99
N ALA A 104 4.23 7.07 -11.12
CA ALA A 104 3.89 5.95 -10.24
C ALA A 104 4.27 6.23 -8.78
N TRP A 105 5.36 6.96 -8.55
CA TRP A 105 5.78 7.40 -7.21
C TRP A 105 4.77 8.38 -6.62
N THR A 106 4.37 9.41 -7.39
CA THR A 106 3.35 10.37 -6.95
C THR A 106 2.01 9.70 -6.69
N ALA A 107 1.53 8.82 -7.59
CA ALA A 107 0.27 8.10 -7.39
C ALA A 107 0.30 7.17 -6.16
N SER A 108 1.44 6.53 -5.90
CA SER A 108 1.65 5.73 -4.68
C SER A 108 1.61 6.61 -3.43
N ALA A 109 2.37 7.72 -3.41
CA ALA A 109 2.43 8.63 -2.28
C ALA A 109 1.08 9.28 -1.96
N LEU A 110 0.32 9.70 -2.97
CA LEU A 110 -1.00 10.29 -2.77
C LEU A 110 -2.01 9.30 -2.17
N SER A 111 -1.87 7.99 -2.41
CA SER A 111 -2.70 6.97 -1.77
C SER A 111 -2.59 7.04 -0.24
N PHE A 112 -1.40 7.36 0.27
CA PHE A 112 -1.10 7.47 1.70
C PHE A 112 -1.29 8.89 2.24
N LEU A 113 -0.80 9.91 1.53
CA LEU A 113 -0.87 11.31 1.98
C LEU A 113 -2.30 11.88 2.01
N LEU A 114 -3.24 11.26 1.30
CA LEU A 114 -4.67 11.57 1.36
C LEU A 114 -5.44 10.64 2.31
N THR A 115 -4.71 9.95 3.20
CA THR A 115 -5.22 9.12 4.28
C THR A 115 -4.62 9.61 5.60
N GLY A 116 -5.45 9.77 6.62
CA GLY A 116 -5.01 10.04 7.99
C GLY A 116 -5.07 8.76 8.82
N LEU A 117 -4.14 8.61 9.75
CA LEU A 117 -4.15 7.51 10.72
C LEU A 117 -4.43 8.05 12.13
N ASP A 118 -4.97 7.22 13.01
CA ASP A 118 -4.91 7.46 14.45
C ASP A 118 -3.63 6.85 15.05
N LYS A 119 -3.39 7.06 16.35
CA LYS A 119 -2.19 6.56 17.04
C LYS A 119 -2.05 5.03 17.06
N TYR A 120 -3.11 4.30 16.72
CA TYR A 120 -3.13 2.84 16.65
C TYR A 120 -2.95 2.35 15.21
N GLY A 121 -2.75 3.26 14.25
CA GLY A 121 -2.60 2.94 12.84
C GLY A 121 -3.91 2.68 12.10
N ASN A 122 -5.06 3.01 12.69
CA ASN A 122 -6.34 2.88 12.00
C ASN A 122 -6.63 4.13 11.16
N PRO A 123 -7.20 3.98 9.95
CA PRO A 123 -7.61 5.14 9.16
C PRO A 123 -8.66 6.00 9.89
N ASN A 124 -8.34 7.27 10.09
CA ASN A 124 -9.23 8.26 10.69
C ASN A 124 -9.68 9.36 9.69
N ALA A 125 -9.03 9.40 8.52
CA ALA A 125 -9.39 10.27 7.41
C ALA A 125 -9.17 9.53 6.09
N VAL A 126 -10.18 9.47 5.23
CA VAL A 126 -10.21 8.65 4.02
C VAL A 126 -10.81 9.44 2.86
N LEU A 127 -10.16 9.31 1.71
CA LEU A 127 -10.59 9.87 0.44
C LEU A 127 -12.03 9.44 0.08
N ASP A 128 -12.84 10.39 -0.38
CA ASP A 128 -14.24 10.17 -0.78
C ASP A 128 -14.57 10.63 -2.19
N ARG A 129 -13.54 10.87 -2.99
CA ARG A 129 -13.67 11.31 -4.37
C ARG A 129 -12.47 10.92 -5.22
N PRO A 130 -12.58 10.95 -6.56
CA PRO A 130 -11.50 10.53 -7.44
C PRO A 130 -10.30 11.46 -7.40
N VAL A 131 -9.11 10.85 -7.37
CA VAL A 131 -7.82 11.50 -7.62
C VAL A 131 -7.10 10.69 -8.69
N ILE A 132 -7.12 11.17 -9.93
CA ILE A 132 -6.54 10.46 -11.07
C ILE A 132 -5.23 11.14 -11.46
N VAL A 133 -4.14 10.38 -11.45
CA VAL A 133 -2.82 10.83 -11.93
C VAL A 133 -2.63 10.29 -13.34
N THR A 134 -2.24 11.15 -14.28
CA THR A 134 -1.97 10.75 -15.66
C THR A 134 -0.90 11.65 -16.29
N GLY A 135 -0.51 11.34 -17.52
CA GLY A 135 0.45 12.09 -18.32
C GLY A 135 0.53 11.53 -19.73
N SER A 136 1.70 11.60 -20.35
CA SER A 136 1.89 11.07 -21.70
C SER A 136 3.35 10.83 -22.07
N GLN A 137 3.57 9.92 -23.02
CA GLN A 137 4.87 9.70 -23.67
C GLN A 137 5.17 10.77 -24.72
N LEU A 138 4.13 11.37 -25.32
CA LEU A 138 4.27 12.45 -26.28
C LEU A 138 3.62 13.74 -25.79
N PRO A 139 4.11 14.92 -26.22
CA PRO A 139 3.45 16.19 -26.00
C PRO A 139 1.96 16.18 -26.36
N LEU A 140 1.13 16.82 -25.54
CA LEU A 140 -0.28 17.04 -25.90
C LEU A 140 -0.41 18.01 -27.07
N PHE A 141 0.40 19.07 -27.05
CA PHE A 141 0.34 20.13 -28.03
C PHE A 141 1.55 20.11 -28.97
N TYR A 142 1.29 20.53 -30.21
CA TYR A 142 2.29 20.90 -31.19
C TYR A 142 2.33 22.41 -31.36
N GLN A 143 3.53 22.96 -31.36
CA GLN A 143 3.82 24.36 -31.64
C GLN A 143 5.20 24.45 -32.32
N ASN A 144 5.29 25.13 -33.46
CA ASN A 144 6.55 25.27 -34.19
C ASN A 144 7.40 26.43 -33.64
N ILE A 145 6.78 27.58 -33.36
CA ILE A 145 7.38 28.71 -32.64
C ILE A 145 6.42 29.21 -31.55
N SER A 146 6.94 29.86 -30.51
CA SER A 146 6.15 30.27 -29.32
C SER A 146 4.95 31.20 -29.60
N THR A 147 4.88 31.80 -30.79
CA THR A 147 3.77 32.67 -31.21
C THR A 147 2.66 31.95 -31.99
N ASP A 148 2.89 30.71 -32.42
CA ASP A 148 1.89 29.93 -33.15
C ASP A 148 0.77 29.47 -32.20
N PRO A 149 -0.48 29.31 -32.67
CA PRO A 149 -1.53 28.72 -31.85
C PRO A 149 -1.16 27.28 -31.46
N LEU A 150 -1.51 26.89 -30.23
CA LEU A 150 -1.40 25.49 -29.81
C LEU A 150 -2.40 24.64 -30.59
N THR A 151 -1.93 23.53 -31.13
CA THR A 151 -2.75 22.52 -31.80
C THR A 151 -2.46 21.16 -31.20
N LEU A 152 -3.37 20.19 -31.33
CA LEU A 152 -3.09 18.82 -30.88
C LEU A 152 -1.96 18.21 -31.71
N LEU A 153 -1.01 17.59 -31.04
CA LEU A 153 -0.04 16.75 -31.72
C LEU A 153 -0.75 15.51 -32.28
N TYR A 154 -0.66 15.29 -33.59
CA TYR A 154 -1.52 14.33 -34.31
C TYR A 154 -1.41 12.87 -33.84
N ASN A 155 -0.27 12.48 -33.27
CA ASN A 155 0.00 11.13 -32.79
C ASN A 155 0.14 11.04 -31.27
N THR A 156 -0.35 12.04 -30.52
CA THR A 156 -0.24 12.08 -29.06
C THR A 156 -1.13 11.05 -28.36
N ASP A 157 -0.61 10.40 -27.33
CA ASP A 157 -1.35 9.59 -26.35
C ASP A 157 -2.03 10.47 -25.29
N ALA A 158 -1.55 11.70 -25.09
CA ALA A 158 -2.02 12.61 -24.03
C ALA A 158 -3.52 12.89 -24.07
N LEU A 159 -4.11 13.04 -25.26
CA LEU A 159 -5.53 13.34 -25.37
C LEU A 159 -6.38 12.16 -24.87
N GLN A 160 -6.02 10.93 -25.25
CA GLN A 160 -6.73 9.74 -24.79
C GLN A 160 -6.55 9.52 -23.29
N ASN A 161 -5.34 9.73 -22.78
CA ASN A 161 -5.05 9.66 -21.35
C ASN A 161 -5.88 10.67 -20.54
N ILE A 162 -5.99 11.92 -21.01
CA ILE A 162 -6.83 12.94 -20.36
C ILE A 162 -8.31 12.56 -20.44
N CYS A 163 -8.83 12.18 -21.61
CA CYS A 163 -10.23 11.83 -21.78
C CYS A 163 -10.63 10.64 -20.91
N GLY A 164 -9.82 9.59 -20.88
CA GLY A 164 -10.06 8.43 -20.03
C GLY A 164 -9.92 8.72 -18.53
N SER A 165 -9.00 9.61 -18.15
CA SER A 165 -8.91 10.09 -16.76
C SER A 165 -10.15 10.89 -16.34
N VAL A 166 -10.75 11.66 -17.27
CA VAL A 166 -12.02 12.34 -17.01
C VAL A 166 -13.15 11.33 -16.83
N GLU A 167 -13.24 10.27 -17.65
CA GLU A 167 -14.23 9.20 -17.39
C GLU A 167 -14.02 8.53 -16.04
N ALA A 168 -12.77 8.26 -15.66
CA ALA A 168 -12.44 7.72 -14.34
C ALA A 168 -12.92 8.67 -13.21
N CYS A 169 -12.80 9.99 -13.38
CA CYS A 169 -13.42 10.96 -12.45
C CYS A 169 -14.95 10.83 -12.40
N TYR A 170 -15.63 10.70 -13.55
CA TYR A 170 -17.09 10.52 -13.59
C TYR A 170 -17.56 9.18 -13.02
N SER A 171 -16.69 8.16 -12.97
CA SER A 171 -17.01 6.86 -12.37
C SER A 171 -17.21 6.90 -10.85
N GLY A 172 -16.72 7.94 -10.18
CA GLY A 172 -16.84 8.10 -8.72
C GLY A 172 -15.91 7.22 -7.88
N ILE A 173 -14.86 6.64 -8.47
CA ILE A 173 -13.84 5.91 -7.72
C ILE A 173 -13.20 6.79 -6.65
N THR A 174 -13.05 6.31 -5.41
CA THR A 174 -12.56 7.10 -4.28
C THR A 174 -11.15 6.69 -3.85
N GLU A 175 -10.26 6.61 -4.84
CA GLU A 175 -8.86 6.22 -4.67
C GLU A 175 -7.93 7.19 -5.40
N SER A 176 -6.65 7.18 -5.00
CA SER A 176 -5.59 7.70 -5.86
C SER A 176 -5.25 6.64 -6.91
N CYS A 177 -5.49 6.98 -8.17
CA CYS A 177 -5.34 6.07 -9.29
C CYS A 177 -4.30 6.60 -10.28
N LEU A 178 -3.73 5.69 -11.07
CA LEU A 178 -2.95 6.02 -12.25
C LEU A 178 -3.74 5.57 -13.48
N TYR A 179 -4.05 6.49 -14.40
CA TYR A 179 -4.69 6.15 -15.66
C TYR A 179 -3.71 6.32 -16.82
N PHE A 180 -3.54 5.27 -17.63
CA PHE A 180 -2.65 5.31 -18.79
C PHE A 180 -3.01 4.20 -19.79
N ASP A 181 -2.92 4.50 -21.09
CA ASP A 181 -3.13 3.53 -22.19
C ASP A 181 -4.41 2.70 -22.05
N ALA A 182 -5.54 3.39 -21.93
CA ALA A 182 -6.86 2.81 -21.74
C ALA A 182 -7.10 2.08 -20.40
N GLU A 183 -6.12 2.01 -19.50
CA GLU A 183 -6.24 1.26 -18.25
C GLU A 183 -6.21 2.17 -17.01
N LEU A 184 -7.00 1.80 -16.00
CA LEU A 184 -7.05 2.45 -14.68
C LEU A 184 -6.44 1.55 -13.61
N TYR A 185 -5.30 1.95 -13.08
CA TYR A 185 -4.56 1.21 -12.06
C TYR A 185 -4.70 1.84 -10.67
N ARG A 186 -4.64 1.01 -9.62
CA ARG A 186 -4.47 1.53 -8.25
C ARG A 186 -3.10 2.19 -8.15
N GLY A 187 -3.04 3.43 -7.65
CA GLY A 187 -1.82 4.23 -7.66
C GLY A 187 -0.64 3.54 -6.99
N ASN A 188 -0.84 2.96 -5.80
CA ASN A 188 0.16 2.22 -5.03
C ASN A 188 0.43 0.78 -5.52
N ARG A 189 -0.11 0.39 -6.68
CA ARG A 189 0.18 -0.89 -7.37
C ARG A 189 0.88 -0.71 -8.71
N ALA A 190 0.86 0.50 -9.26
CA ALA A 190 1.40 0.79 -10.57
C ALA A 190 2.94 0.96 -10.54
N VAL A 191 3.60 0.51 -11.59
CA VAL A 191 5.03 0.74 -11.87
C VAL A 191 5.22 1.06 -13.34
N LYS A 192 6.20 1.91 -13.67
CA LYS A 192 6.57 2.17 -15.07
C LYS A 192 7.42 1.00 -15.60
N THR A 193 6.91 0.26 -16.56
CA THR A 193 7.54 -0.96 -17.12
C THR A 193 8.10 -0.75 -18.53
N ASN A 194 7.64 0.29 -19.24
CA ASN A 194 8.14 0.62 -20.58
C ASN A 194 8.59 2.09 -20.66
N ALA A 195 9.76 2.31 -21.27
CA ALA A 195 10.36 3.63 -21.40
C ALA A 195 9.93 4.40 -22.65
N SER A 196 9.19 3.79 -23.59
CA SER A 196 8.92 4.41 -24.90
C SER A 196 7.55 4.08 -25.51
N GLU A 197 6.99 2.91 -25.22
CA GLU A 197 5.66 2.53 -25.71
C GLU A 197 4.56 3.24 -24.92
N PHE A 198 3.36 3.35 -25.51
CA PHE A 198 2.19 3.89 -24.84
C PHE A 198 1.73 2.98 -23.70
N ASP A 199 1.91 1.66 -23.80
CA ASP A 199 1.78 0.74 -22.66
C ASP A 199 2.98 0.91 -21.70
N ALA A 200 3.02 2.06 -21.02
CA ALA A 200 4.16 2.52 -20.23
C ALA A 200 4.16 1.98 -18.80
N PHE A 201 2.97 1.65 -18.28
CA PHE A 201 2.75 1.30 -16.88
C PHE A 201 2.06 -0.05 -16.76
N SER A 202 2.41 -0.78 -15.71
CA SER A 202 1.76 -2.05 -15.38
C SER A 202 1.44 -2.12 -13.89
N THR A 203 0.50 -2.98 -13.53
CA THR A 203 0.13 -3.31 -12.14
C THR A 203 0.38 -4.80 -11.89
N PRO A 204 1.64 -5.20 -11.65
CA PRO A 204 2.02 -6.62 -11.71
C PRO A 204 1.32 -7.49 -10.66
N ASN A 205 1.12 -6.99 -9.45
CA ASN A 205 0.56 -7.77 -8.33
C ASN A 205 -0.93 -7.49 -8.06
N TYR A 206 -1.60 -6.70 -8.90
CA TYR A 206 -3.02 -6.40 -8.74
C TYR A 206 -3.67 -6.17 -10.11
N PRO A 207 -4.86 -6.71 -10.41
CA PRO A 207 -5.50 -6.46 -11.70
C PRO A 207 -5.87 -4.98 -11.90
N SER A 208 -6.01 -4.56 -13.15
CA SER A 208 -6.58 -3.25 -13.49
C SER A 208 -7.95 -3.05 -12.83
N MET A 209 -8.23 -1.82 -12.40
CA MET A 209 -9.49 -1.43 -11.76
C MET A 209 -10.55 -0.94 -12.75
N GLY A 210 -10.15 -0.60 -13.96
CA GLY A 210 -11.06 -0.24 -15.04
C GLY A 210 -10.35 -0.12 -16.38
N GLU A 211 -11.10 -0.23 -17.47
CA GLU A 211 -10.54 -0.29 -18.82
C GLU A 211 -11.45 0.47 -19.80
N TYR A 212 -10.84 1.14 -20.75
CA TYR A 212 -11.52 1.89 -21.79
C TYR A 212 -11.56 1.08 -23.09
N GLY A 213 -12.69 0.41 -23.32
CA GLY A 213 -13.00 -0.30 -24.56
C GLY A 213 -13.86 0.55 -25.49
N VAL A 214 -15.04 0.03 -25.85
CA VAL A 214 -16.09 0.83 -26.51
C VAL A 214 -16.69 1.85 -25.54
N GLU A 215 -16.80 1.46 -24.27
CA GLU A 215 -17.21 2.27 -23.13
C GLU A 215 -16.14 2.11 -22.03
N PHE A 216 -16.17 2.99 -21.03
CA PHE A 216 -15.32 2.86 -19.86
C PHE A 216 -15.97 1.90 -18.84
N ASP A 217 -15.32 0.77 -18.58
CA ASP A 217 -15.77 -0.25 -17.64
C ASP A 217 -15.01 -0.13 -16.31
N LEU A 218 -15.73 0.13 -15.21
CA LEU A 218 -15.15 0.12 -13.86
C LEU A 218 -15.40 -1.23 -13.17
N TYR A 219 -14.32 -1.90 -12.78
CA TYR A 219 -14.36 -3.18 -12.06
C TYR A 219 -14.55 -2.97 -10.56
N THR A 220 -15.77 -2.65 -10.14
CA THR A 220 -16.14 -2.30 -8.74
C THR A 220 -15.77 -3.32 -7.65
N LYS A 221 -15.46 -4.57 -8.00
CA LYS A 221 -14.95 -5.58 -7.05
C LYS A 221 -13.46 -5.42 -6.72
N ARG A 222 -12.75 -4.57 -7.47
CA ARG A 222 -11.30 -4.34 -7.38
C ARG A 222 -10.96 -2.98 -6.76
N ILE A 223 -11.96 -2.20 -6.36
CA ILE A 223 -11.77 -0.88 -5.75
C ILE A 223 -11.98 -0.95 -4.24
N LEU A 224 -11.38 -0.01 -3.51
CA LEU A 224 -11.58 0.17 -2.08
C LEU A 224 -13.02 0.62 -1.79
N PRO A 225 -13.58 0.23 -0.65
CA PRO A 225 -14.90 0.69 -0.25
C PRO A 225 -14.89 2.20 0.02
N LEU A 226 -16.07 2.81 -0.17
CA LEU A 226 -16.32 4.18 0.29
C LEU A 226 -16.09 4.28 1.81
N PRO A 227 -15.81 5.49 2.33
CA PRO A 227 -15.77 5.72 3.77
C PRO A 227 -17.03 5.18 4.45
N VAL A 228 -16.84 4.40 5.51
CA VAL A 228 -17.94 3.68 6.19
C VAL A 228 -19.00 4.62 6.78
N ASN A 229 -18.62 5.87 7.09
CA ASN A 229 -19.51 6.95 7.50
C ASN A 229 -18.78 8.31 7.42
N SER A 230 -19.49 9.39 7.75
CA SER A 230 -18.94 10.75 7.70
C SER A 230 -17.82 11.02 8.69
N THR A 231 -17.66 10.28 9.79
CA THR A 231 -16.63 10.55 10.81
C THR A 231 -15.21 10.24 10.34
N VAL A 232 -15.05 9.58 9.20
CA VAL A 232 -13.75 9.29 8.58
C VAL A 232 -13.65 9.79 7.13
N SER A 233 -14.69 10.43 6.59
CA SER A 233 -14.69 10.96 5.22
C SER A 233 -14.05 12.35 5.17
N LEU A 234 -13.19 12.60 4.18
CA LEU A 234 -12.56 13.92 3.97
C LEU A 234 -13.53 15.05 3.63
N ASN A 235 -14.75 14.73 3.21
CA ASN A 235 -15.83 15.69 3.05
C ASN A 235 -16.37 16.17 4.41
N THR A 236 -15.91 15.65 5.55
CA THR A 236 -16.24 16.20 6.87
C THR A 236 -15.18 17.21 7.31
N ALA A 237 -15.62 18.44 7.68
CA ALA A 237 -14.72 19.55 8.00
C ALA A 237 -13.68 19.24 9.11
N SER A 238 -14.08 18.53 10.16
CA SER A 238 -13.17 18.14 11.25
C SER A 238 -12.12 17.12 10.78
N VAL A 239 -12.52 16.18 9.93
CA VAL A 239 -11.64 15.15 9.35
C VAL A 239 -10.64 15.80 8.40
N LEU A 240 -11.10 16.73 7.55
CA LEU A 240 -10.24 17.52 6.68
C LEU A 240 -9.24 18.37 7.47
N THR A 241 -9.66 18.96 8.59
CA THR A 241 -8.79 19.75 9.47
C THR A 241 -7.70 18.89 10.09
N GLU A 242 -8.06 17.70 10.58
CA GLU A 242 -7.10 16.73 11.13
C GLU A 242 -6.12 16.24 10.06
N LEU A 243 -6.59 15.87 8.86
CA LEU A 243 -5.68 15.45 7.79
C LEU A 243 -4.72 16.58 7.38
N ASN A 244 -5.19 17.83 7.29
CA ASN A 244 -4.30 18.97 7.02
C ASN A 244 -3.22 19.11 8.09
N ALA A 245 -3.55 18.87 9.37
CA ALA A 245 -2.57 18.93 10.46
C ALA A 245 -1.55 17.79 10.37
N GLN A 246 -1.99 16.57 10.06
CA GLN A 246 -1.09 15.43 9.80
C GLN A 246 -0.20 15.67 8.58
N LEU A 247 -0.76 16.14 7.47
CA LEU A 247 -0.01 16.45 6.26
C LEU A 247 1.02 17.55 6.48
N ALA A 248 0.69 18.59 7.27
CA ALA A 248 1.63 19.64 7.63
C ALA A 248 2.82 19.10 8.45
N HIS A 249 2.56 18.18 9.38
CA HIS A 249 3.61 17.49 10.15
C HIS A 249 4.49 16.64 9.23
N VAL A 250 3.88 15.81 8.38
CA VAL A 250 4.60 14.98 7.39
C VAL A 250 5.45 15.84 6.46
N THR A 251 4.91 16.97 5.98
CA THR A 251 5.63 17.91 5.10
C THR A 251 6.88 18.46 5.79
N ALA A 252 6.81 18.79 7.08
CA ALA A 252 7.96 19.27 7.82
C ALA A 252 9.04 18.18 7.98
N SER A 253 8.64 16.94 8.22
CA SER A 253 9.54 15.79 8.36
C SER A 253 10.18 15.33 7.04
N LEU A 254 9.53 15.58 5.91
CA LEU A 254 10.04 15.25 4.57
C LEU A 254 10.77 16.42 3.89
N ALA A 255 10.75 17.62 4.47
CA ALA A 255 11.47 18.76 3.94
C ALA A 255 12.99 18.57 4.08
N TYR A 256 13.75 18.93 3.04
CA TYR A 256 15.20 18.81 3.05
C TYR A 256 15.84 19.60 4.20
N GLY A 257 16.62 18.90 5.03
CA GLY A 257 17.30 19.46 6.18
C GLY A 257 17.92 18.38 7.06
N ASP A 258 18.52 18.80 8.18
CA ASP A 258 19.27 17.90 9.08
C ASP A 258 18.37 16.81 9.71
N ASN A 259 17.09 17.12 9.91
CA ASN A 259 16.10 16.25 10.55
C ASN A 259 15.13 15.58 9.56
N MET A 260 15.43 15.63 8.25
CA MET A 260 14.59 14.99 7.24
C MET A 260 14.59 13.47 7.46
N VAL A 261 13.43 12.83 7.28
CA VAL A 261 13.31 11.37 7.20
C VAL A 261 14.13 10.86 6.02
N LYS A 262 15.04 9.91 6.28
CA LYS A 262 15.94 9.30 5.29
C LYS A 262 15.59 7.84 5.09
N VAL A 263 14.76 7.58 4.09
CA VAL A 263 14.46 6.22 3.61
C VAL A 263 15.19 5.96 2.30
N LYS A 264 15.84 4.80 2.18
CA LYS A 264 16.62 4.45 0.99
C LYS A 264 16.28 3.06 0.44
N PRO A 265 15.97 2.91 -0.85
CA PRO A 265 15.98 1.62 -1.52
C PRO A 265 17.42 1.18 -1.81
N PHE A 266 17.69 -0.09 -1.60
CA PHE A 266 18.99 -0.72 -1.76
C PHE A 266 18.85 -1.96 -2.65
N LEU A 267 19.26 -1.80 -3.91
CA LEU A 267 19.27 -2.88 -4.88
C LEU A 267 20.33 -3.93 -4.52
N SER A 268 19.94 -5.20 -4.37
CA SER A 268 20.92 -6.28 -4.26
C SER A 268 21.67 -6.47 -5.58
N TYR A 269 22.99 -6.66 -5.52
CA TYR A 269 23.80 -6.95 -6.70
C TYR A 269 24.96 -7.92 -6.35
N PRO A 270 25.53 -8.64 -7.32
CA PRO A 270 26.66 -9.52 -7.07
C PRO A 270 27.89 -8.72 -6.60
N ALA A 271 28.34 -8.97 -5.37
CA ALA A 271 29.39 -8.18 -4.71
C ALA A 271 30.41 -9.07 -3.99
N PRO A 272 31.69 -8.65 -3.88
CA PRO A 272 32.70 -9.35 -3.11
C PRO A 272 32.42 -9.26 -1.59
N TYR A 273 32.64 -10.37 -0.91
CA TYR A 273 32.61 -10.49 0.56
C TYR A 273 33.84 -11.25 1.05
N SER A 274 34.23 -11.07 2.31
CA SER A 274 35.29 -11.88 2.91
C SER A 274 34.71 -13.17 3.48
N ASN A 275 35.16 -14.33 2.99
CA ASN A 275 34.86 -15.60 3.65
C ASN A 275 35.51 -15.57 5.03
N GLY A 276 34.73 -15.64 6.10
CA GLY A 276 35.14 -15.48 7.50
C GLY A 276 36.15 -16.53 8.04
N THR A 277 36.90 -17.21 7.17
CA THR A 277 38.00 -18.13 7.51
C THR A 277 39.29 -17.41 7.95
N GLY A 278 39.31 -16.09 7.92
CA GLY A 278 40.41 -15.27 8.45
C GLY A 278 40.38 -15.19 9.97
N THR A 279 41.43 -15.66 10.64
CA THR A 279 41.52 -15.74 12.11
C THR A 279 41.67 -14.38 12.82
N SER A 280 41.49 -13.25 12.13
CA SER A 280 41.65 -11.92 12.72
C SER A 280 40.31 -11.16 12.76
N ALA A 281 40.03 -10.50 13.89
CA ALA A 281 38.83 -9.67 14.08
C ALA A 281 38.71 -8.51 13.04
N SER A 282 39.77 -8.25 12.26
CA SER A 282 39.77 -7.27 11.17
C SER A 282 39.28 -7.83 9.83
N GLU A 283 38.96 -9.13 9.72
CA GLU A 283 38.50 -9.78 8.47
C GLU A 283 37.04 -10.27 8.55
N ILE A 284 36.51 -10.43 9.77
CA ILE A 284 35.10 -10.72 10.04
C ILE A 284 34.28 -9.44 9.80
N GLY A 285 33.15 -9.57 9.11
CA GLY A 285 32.20 -8.47 8.97
C GLY A 285 32.42 -7.53 7.78
N LYS A 286 33.31 -7.86 6.84
CA LYS A 286 33.65 -7.01 5.68
C LYS A 286 33.00 -7.50 4.39
N GLY A 287 32.65 -6.56 3.52
CA GLY A 287 32.09 -6.83 2.21
C GLY A 287 31.53 -5.56 1.62
N GLN A 288 31.52 -5.45 0.29
CA GLN A 288 31.14 -4.19 -0.36
C GLN A 288 29.73 -3.74 0.03
N ILE A 289 28.75 -4.67 0.03
CA ILE A 289 27.38 -4.38 0.48
C ILE A 289 27.35 -3.96 1.96
N ALA A 290 28.13 -4.63 2.82
CA ALA A 290 28.19 -4.29 4.24
C ALA A 290 28.75 -2.88 4.47
N ASP A 291 29.82 -2.51 3.76
CA ASP A 291 30.46 -1.19 3.84
C ASP A 291 29.51 -0.08 3.36
N GLU A 292 28.74 -0.33 2.31
CA GLU A 292 27.71 0.58 1.79
C GLU A 292 26.57 0.76 2.81
N ILE A 293 26.03 -0.33 3.37
CA ILE A 293 24.99 -0.28 4.41
C ILE A 293 25.48 0.47 5.65
N ASN A 294 26.67 0.15 6.15
CA ASN A 294 27.26 0.85 7.30
C ASN A 294 27.44 2.35 7.02
N SER A 295 27.79 2.73 5.79
CA SER A 295 27.92 4.13 5.39
C SER A 295 26.56 4.86 5.38
N LEU A 296 25.50 4.18 4.92
CA LEU A 296 24.13 4.71 4.97
C LEU A 296 23.66 4.88 6.41
N VAL A 297 23.84 3.86 7.25
CA VAL A 297 23.47 3.89 8.68
C VAL A 297 24.22 5.02 9.40
N ALA A 298 25.53 5.18 9.14
CA ALA A 298 26.33 6.25 9.71
C ALA A 298 25.88 7.67 9.27
N ALA A 299 25.15 7.80 8.15
CA ALA A 299 24.55 9.05 7.71
C ALA A 299 23.20 9.36 8.42
N GLY A 300 22.78 8.50 9.36
CA GLY A 300 21.55 8.63 10.14
C GLY A 300 20.32 8.21 9.36
N LEU A 301 20.36 7.02 8.75
CA LEU A 301 19.25 6.44 7.98
C LEU A 301 18.07 6.06 8.91
N ASP A 302 16.84 6.35 8.49
CA ASP A 302 15.62 6.02 9.22
C ASP A 302 14.99 4.70 8.76
N GLY A 303 15.16 4.37 7.47
CA GLY A 303 14.60 3.18 6.87
C GLY A 303 15.40 2.69 5.67
N LEU A 304 15.50 1.38 5.50
CA LEU A 304 16.19 0.74 4.39
C LEU A 304 15.25 -0.29 3.75
N ILE A 305 15.08 -0.18 2.44
CA ILE A 305 14.27 -1.11 1.65
C ILE A 305 15.24 -1.97 0.85
N LEU A 306 15.37 -3.24 1.20
CA LEU A 306 16.16 -4.20 0.47
C LEU A 306 15.36 -4.64 -0.76
N GLU A 307 15.89 -4.42 -1.96
CA GLU A 307 15.36 -5.07 -3.16
C GLU A 307 16.16 -6.36 -3.37
N SER A 308 15.68 -7.41 -2.73
CA SER A 308 16.26 -8.75 -2.71
C SER A 308 16.01 -9.52 -4.00
N TYR A 309 16.77 -10.60 -4.21
CA TYR A 309 16.54 -11.49 -5.35
C TYR A 309 15.32 -12.39 -5.12
N GLY A 310 14.57 -12.68 -6.19
CA GLY A 310 13.52 -13.70 -6.19
C GLY A 310 12.50 -13.49 -5.07
N GLU A 311 12.29 -14.50 -4.23
CA GLU A 311 11.29 -14.48 -3.14
C GLU A 311 11.78 -13.78 -1.85
N GLY A 312 12.83 -12.95 -1.88
CA GLY A 312 13.38 -12.28 -0.67
C GLY A 312 14.75 -12.80 -0.24
N ASN A 313 15.60 -13.19 -1.20
CA ASN A 313 16.96 -13.65 -0.90
C ASN A 313 17.95 -12.50 -0.97
N PHE A 314 18.56 -12.15 0.16
CA PHE A 314 19.61 -11.14 0.24
C PHE A 314 20.95 -11.78 0.64
N PRO A 315 22.11 -11.34 0.10
CA PRO A 315 23.40 -11.92 0.44
C PRO A 315 23.82 -11.53 1.87
N SER A 316 23.97 -12.53 2.75
CA SER A 316 24.48 -12.35 4.11
C SER A 316 25.93 -11.88 4.17
N GLY A 317 26.71 -12.14 3.12
CA GLY A 317 28.17 -11.96 3.10
C GLY A 317 28.96 -13.17 3.61
N ASP A 318 28.31 -14.31 3.84
CA ASP A 318 28.94 -15.62 4.05
C ASP A 318 27.94 -16.73 3.61
N PRO A 319 28.29 -17.58 2.62
CA PRO A 319 27.36 -18.53 2.02
C PRO A 319 27.05 -19.73 2.92
N ASP A 320 27.92 -20.03 3.89
CA ASP A 320 27.83 -21.22 4.73
C ASP A 320 27.20 -20.89 6.09
N ASN A 321 27.47 -19.69 6.64
CA ASN A 321 26.88 -19.23 7.89
C ASN A 321 26.57 -17.73 7.86
N PRO A 322 25.30 -17.34 7.71
CA PRO A 322 24.90 -15.93 7.64
C PRO A 322 25.42 -15.07 8.79
N THR A 323 25.50 -15.59 10.01
CA THR A 323 25.95 -14.83 11.20
C THR A 323 27.42 -14.38 11.13
N TYR A 324 28.23 -15.00 10.27
CA TYR A 324 29.62 -14.61 10.03
C TYR A 324 29.77 -13.59 8.89
N GLY A 325 28.69 -13.36 8.14
CA GLY A 325 28.69 -12.48 6.97
C GLY A 325 28.68 -11.00 7.33
N GLY A 326 29.37 -10.18 6.53
CA GLY A 326 29.42 -8.73 6.72
C GLY A 326 28.07 -8.05 6.62
N THR A 327 27.27 -8.42 5.62
CA THR A 327 25.95 -7.83 5.40
C THR A 327 25.00 -8.14 6.55
N TYR A 328 25.01 -9.38 7.05
CA TYR A 328 24.23 -9.77 8.21
C TYR A 328 24.54 -8.86 9.41
N ASN A 329 25.82 -8.67 9.71
CA ASN A 329 26.25 -7.86 10.85
C ASN A 329 25.96 -6.37 10.66
N ALA A 330 26.07 -5.85 9.43
CA ALA A 330 25.71 -4.47 9.11
C ALA A 330 24.21 -4.19 9.31
N LEU A 331 23.35 -5.11 8.83
CA LEU A 331 21.89 -5.01 9.03
C LEU A 331 21.49 -5.18 10.50
N LEU A 332 22.08 -6.15 11.21
CA LEU A 332 21.82 -6.33 12.64
C LEU A 332 22.21 -5.09 13.45
N ASN A 333 23.34 -4.45 13.11
CA ASN A 333 23.74 -3.19 13.74
C ASN A 333 22.69 -2.08 13.46
N ALA A 334 22.24 -1.96 12.21
CA ALA A 334 21.21 -0.99 11.82
C ALA A 334 19.93 -1.10 12.65
N THR A 335 19.47 -2.32 12.98
CA THR A 335 18.23 -2.53 13.75
C THR A 335 18.40 -2.58 15.27
N THR A 336 19.64 -2.61 15.77
CA THR A 336 19.91 -2.74 17.22
C THR A 336 20.59 -1.54 17.84
N GLN A 337 20.92 -0.52 17.03
CA GLN A 337 21.38 0.77 17.52
C GLN A 337 20.28 1.53 18.28
N ALA A 338 20.65 2.63 18.94
CA ALA A 338 19.73 3.40 19.79
C ALA A 338 18.53 4.00 19.04
N ASP A 339 18.71 4.35 17.76
CA ASP A 339 17.64 4.76 16.84
C ASP A 339 17.55 3.75 15.68
N PRO A 340 16.76 2.68 15.84
CA PRO A 340 16.76 1.55 14.91
C PRO A 340 16.27 1.94 13.52
N VAL A 341 16.99 1.49 12.50
CA VAL A 341 16.54 1.56 11.10
C VAL A 341 15.39 0.59 10.89
N VAL A 342 14.28 1.05 10.29
CA VAL A 342 13.21 0.15 9.83
C VAL A 342 13.67 -0.57 8.57
N LEU A 343 13.81 -1.90 8.65
CA LEU A 343 14.25 -2.74 7.53
C LEU A 343 13.06 -3.42 6.84
N MET A 344 12.84 -3.08 5.57
CA MET A 344 11.83 -3.71 4.73
C MET A 344 12.49 -4.56 3.65
N ASP A 345 11.97 -5.76 3.41
CA ASP A 345 12.41 -6.67 2.36
C ASP A 345 11.39 -6.70 1.22
N CYS A 346 11.79 -6.17 0.08
CA CYS A 346 11.11 -6.19 -1.21
C CYS A 346 11.85 -7.13 -2.16
N THR A 347 11.27 -7.36 -3.33
CA THR A 347 11.95 -8.07 -4.42
C THR A 347 12.28 -7.13 -5.58
N GLN A 348 13.36 -7.45 -6.30
CA GLN A 348 13.73 -6.79 -7.56
C GLN A 348 12.79 -7.14 -8.70
N VAL A 349 12.17 -8.32 -8.64
CA VAL A 349 11.26 -8.73 -9.70
C VAL A 349 9.95 -7.97 -9.55
N ILE A 350 9.40 -7.52 -10.68
CA ILE A 350 8.21 -6.67 -10.66
C ILE A 350 6.95 -7.43 -10.21
N HIS A 351 6.93 -8.76 -10.29
CA HIS A 351 5.78 -9.60 -9.93
C HIS A 351 6.15 -10.67 -8.89
N GLY A 352 5.28 -10.87 -7.92
CA GLY A 352 5.41 -11.90 -6.88
C GLY A 352 5.38 -11.32 -5.47
N THR A 353 5.60 -12.21 -4.50
CA THR A 353 5.53 -11.91 -3.07
C THR A 353 6.85 -12.32 -2.42
N VAL A 354 7.36 -11.49 -1.51
CA VAL A 354 8.47 -11.87 -0.63
C VAL A 354 7.99 -12.90 0.39
N ASN A 355 8.68 -14.03 0.47
CA ASN A 355 8.44 -15.09 1.44
C ASN A 355 9.72 -15.38 2.23
N ALA A 356 9.81 -14.79 3.42
CA ALA A 356 10.95 -14.93 4.33
C ALA A 356 11.21 -16.38 4.80
N THR A 357 10.31 -17.34 4.55
CA THR A 357 10.46 -18.74 4.99
C THR A 357 10.82 -19.71 3.86
N ALA A 358 10.74 -19.28 2.60
CA ALA A 358 10.88 -20.17 1.45
C ALA A 358 12.30 -20.71 1.25
N TYR A 359 13.33 -19.93 1.61
CA TYR A 359 14.73 -20.31 1.41
C TYR A 359 15.62 -19.92 2.58
N ALA A 360 16.56 -20.80 2.96
CA ALA A 360 17.55 -20.53 3.99
C ALA A 360 18.45 -19.30 3.70
N SER A 361 18.61 -18.95 2.43
CA SER A 361 19.34 -17.77 1.97
C SER A 361 18.64 -16.44 2.26
N GLY A 362 17.34 -16.45 2.54
CA GLY A 362 16.55 -15.27 2.93
C GLY A 362 16.04 -15.34 4.37
N SER A 363 15.86 -16.54 4.94
CA SER A 363 15.25 -16.72 6.27
C SER A 363 16.03 -16.15 7.44
N TRP A 364 17.28 -15.73 7.23
CA TRP A 364 18.06 -15.02 8.25
C TRP A 364 17.69 -13.55 8.35
N LEU A 365 17.02 -12.96 7.34
CA LEU A 365 16.61 -11.55 7.34
C LEU A 365 15.71 -11.21 8.53
N SER A 366 14.80 -12.12 8.92
CA SER A 366 13.97 -11.94 10.13
C SER A 366 14.80 -11.92 11.41
N ASN A 367 15.95 -12.60 11.45
CA ASN A 367 16.84 -12.62 12.62
C ASN A 367 17.57 -11.29 12.82
N VAL A 368 17.69 -10.48 11.77
CA VAL A 368 18.23 -9.11 11.82
C VAL A 368 17.12 -8.05 11.84
N GLY A 369 15.87 -8.43 12.12
CA GLY A 369 14.76 -7.50 12.26
C GLY A 369 14.12 -7.02 10.96
N ALA A 370 14.50 -7.55 9.79
CA ALA A 370 13.85 -7.18 8.53
C ALA A 370 12.43 -7.78 8.43
N ARG A 371 11.52 -7.00 7.83
CA ARG A 371 10.11 -7.35 7.61
C ARG A 371 9.82 -7.48 6.12
N GLY A 372 9.15 -8.54 5.70
CA GLY A 372 8.74 -8.70 4.31
C GLY A 372 7.64 -7.70 3.93
N ALA A 373 7.76 -7.06 2.76
CA ALA A 373 6.76 -6.16 2.19
C ALA A 373 5.67 -6.91 1.40
N TYR A 374 5.62 -8.24 1.50
CA TYR A 374 4.73 -9.12 0.74
C TYR A 374 4.79 -8.85 -0.77
N ASP A 375 3.67 -8.49 -1.39
CA ASP A 375 3.52 -8.18 -2.81
C ASP A 375 3.49 -6.66 -3.10
N MET A 376 3.81 -5.83 -2.10
CA MET A 376 3.92 -4.38 -2.28
C MET A 376 5.07 -4.06 -3.25
N THR A 377 4.86 -3.08 -4.13
CA THR A 377 5.93 -2.60 -5.00
C THR A 377 7.00 -1.87 -4.17
N ALA A 378 8.27 -1.87 -4.61
CA ALA A 378 9.33 -1.11 -3.94
C ALA A 378 9.01 0.41 -3.90
N ILE A 379 8.31 0.91 -4.93
CA ILE A 379 7.82 2.29 -5.02
C ILE A 379 6.82 2.61 -3.91
N ALA A 380 5.79 1.77 -3.75
CA ALA A 380 4.79 1.94 -2.69
C ALA A 380 5.40 1.73 -1.30
N THR A 381 6.35 0.81 -1.16
CA THR A 381 7.09 0.58 0.09
C THR A 381 7.84 1.83 0.51
N LEU A 382 8.51 2.51 -0.43
CA LEU A 382 9.21 3.76 -0.16
C LEU A 382 8.25 4.88 0.25
N ALA A 383 7.15 5.04 -0.48
CA ALA A 383 6.16 6.06 -0.15
C ALA A 383 5.54 5.83 1.23
N LYS A 384 5.13 4.58 1.53
CA LYS A 384 4.52 4.19 2.80
C LYS A 384 5.50 4.35 3.97
N LEU A 385 6.76 3.94 3.82
CA LEU A 385 7.74 4.03 4.89
C LEU A 385 8.13 5.49 5.20
N ASN A 386 8.28 6.34 4.18
CA ASN A 386 8.48 7.79 4.40
C ASN A 386 7.30 8.39 5.16
N TRP A 387 6.07 8.07 4.76
CA TRP A 387 4.85 8.56 5.41
C TRP A 387 4.73 8.11 6.87
N LEU A 388 4.90 6.81 7.16
CA LEU A 388 4.78 6.28 8.51
C LEU A 388 5.90 6.79 9.43
N LYS A 389 7.15 6.88 8.95
CA LYS A 389 8.24 7.48 9.73
C LYS A 389 7.99 8.96 10.00
N ALA A 390 7.50 9.70 9.01
CA ALA A 390 7.15 11.11 9.18
C ALA A 390 5.99 11.34 10.16
N LEU A 391 5.08 10.38 10.34
CA LEU A 391 3.97 10.44 11.31
C LEU A 391 4.32 9.91 12.71
N SER A 392 5.44 9.22 12.88
CA SER A 392 5.75 8.43 14.09
C SER A 392 5.72 9.22 15.40
N ASP A 393 6.02 10.51 15.36
CA ASP A 393 6.03 11.44 16.50
C ASP A 393 4.90 12.49 16.44
N TYR A 394 3.92 12.30 15.56
CA TYR A 394 2.79 13.21 15.43
C TYR A 394 2.00 13.30 16.74
N THR A 395 1.59 14.51 17.11
CA THR A 395 0.76 14.78 18.30
C THR A 395 -0.53 15.47 17.86
N PRO A 396 -1.67 14.78 17.84
CA PRO A 396 -2.96 15.39 17.54
C PRO A 396 -3.30 16.50 18.53
N THR A 397 -4.08 17.49 18.08
CA THR A 397 -4.50 18.59 18.96
C THR A 397 -5.36 18.07 20.12
N GLY A 398 -4.85 18.18 21.35
CA GLY A 398 -5.53 17.63 22.54
C GLY A 398 -5.45 16.10 22.68
N GLY A 399 -4.65 15.43 21.85
CA GLY A 399 -4.37 14.00 21.90
C GLY A 399 -3.04 13.67 22.58
N THR A 400 -2.65 12.40 22.48
CA THR A 400 -1.32 11.91 22.88
C THR A 400 -0.45 11.73 21.65
N VAL A 401 0.86 11.95 21.81
CA VAL A 401 1.86 11.62 20.78
C VAL A 401 1.71 10.16 20.33
N TYR A 402 2.01 9.89 19.05
CA TYR A 402 1.94 8.53 18.48
C TYR A 402 3.04 7.63 19.04
N ASP A 403 4.27 8.15 19.13
CA ASP A 403 5.44 7.48 19.73
C ASP A 403 5.68 6.09 19.12
N TRP A 404 5.58 6.00 17.79
CA TRP A 404 5.79 4.75 17.07
C TRP A 404 7.29 4.44 16.98
N ASP A 405 7.69 3.36 17.62
CA ASP A 405 9.03 2.81 17.46
C ASP A 405 9.18 2.07 16.11
N ALA A 406 10.40 1.60 15.82
CA ALA A 406 10.68 0.88 14.58
C ALA A 406 9.86 -0.42 14.43
N THR A 407 9.47 -1.05 15.54
CA THR A 407 8.63 -2.27 15.52
C THR A 407 7.22 -1.92 15.07
N ALA A 408 6.60 -0.93 15.71
CA ALA A 408 5.26 -0.46 15.36
C ALA A 408 5.19 -0.03 13.89
N ILE A 409 6.20 0.68 13.38
CA ILE A 409 6.27 1.07 11.98
C ILE A 409 6.44 -0.14 11.06
N GLY A 410 7.28 -1.10 11.43
CA GLY A 410 7.43 -2.36 10.70
C GLY A 410 6.12 -3.15 10.61
N ASP A 411 5.33 -3.18 11.68
CA ASP A 411 4.02 -3.85 11.70
C ASP A 411 3.00 -3.09 10.83
N LEU A 412 2.96 -1.75 10.90
CA LEU A 412 2.13 -0.92 10.02
C LEU A 412 2.50 -1.05 8.54
N MET A 413 3.78 -1.26 8.23
CA MET A 413 4.24 -1.55 6.88
C MET A 413 3.65 -2.86 6.33
N GLN A 414 3.38 -3.84 7.20
CA GLN A 414 2.80 -5.14 6.84
C GLN A 414 1.26 -5.16 6.82
N ASN A 415 0.59 -4.14 7.35
CA ASN A 415 -0.86 -4.00 7.27
C ASN A 415 -1.28 -3.46 5.90
N ASP A 416 -2.35 -3.98 5.29
CA ASP A 416 -2.95 -3.34 4.12
C ASP A 416 -3.70 -2.07 4.56
N LEU A 417 -3.13 -0.90 4.28
CA LEU A 417 -3.71 0.37 4.69
C LEU A 417 -4.63 0.93 3.62
N ARG A 418 -4.22 0.87 2.34
CA ARG A 418 -4.91 1.46 1.19
C ARG A 418 -4.78 0.60 -0.07
N GLY A 419 -4.81 -0.71 0.08
CA GLY A 419 -4.83 -1.67 -1.02
C GLY A 419 -3.46 -1.92 -1.67
N GLU A 420 -2.35 -1.50 -1.05
CA GLU A 420 -0.98 -1.68 -1.54
C GLU A 420 -0.44 -3.11 -1.39
N ILE A 421 -1.00 -3.87 -0.44
CA ILE A 421 -0.74 -5.31 -0.24
C ILE A 421 -2.00 -6.05 -0.63
N MET A 422 -1.88 -7.23 -1.27
CA MET A 422 -3.07 -8.04 -1.53
C MET A 422 -3.55 -8.57 -0.20
N ASP A 423 -4.70 -8.07 0.25
CA ASP A 423 -5.31 -8.45 1.51
C ASP A 423 -5.63 -9.96 1.54
N ILE A 424 -4.73 -10.71 2.16
CA ILE A 424 -4.86 -12.14 2.47
C ILE A 424 -5.54 -12.36 3.84
N PHE A 425 -5.84 -11.30 4.60
CA PHE A 425 -6.33 -11.37 5.99
C PHE A 425 -7.84 -11.65 6.10
N PHE A 426 -8.53 -11.87 4.98
CA PHE A 426 -9.90 -12.34 4.97
C PHE A 426 -10.12 -13.52 4.02
N LEU A 427 -10.67 -14.61 4.56
CA LEU A 427 -11.16 -15.74 3.79
C LEU A 427 -12.53 -15.40 3.18
N ASP A 428 -12.51 -14.91 1.94
CA ASP A 428 -13.69 -14.55 1.14
C ASP A 428 -13.86 -15.49 -0.06
N SER A 429 -15.05 -16.07 -0.21
CA SER A 429 -15.42 -16.97 -1.32
C SER A 429 -15.29 -16.37 -2.74
N ARG A 430 -15.14 -15.04 -2.85
CA ARG A 430 -14.95 -14.33 -4.13
C ARG A 430 -13.49 -14.24 -4.57
N GLY A 431 -12.53 -14.49 -3.67
CA GLY A 431 -11.10 -14.50 -3.97
C GLY A 431 -10.54 -15.92 -3.94
N ALA A 432 -9.37 -16.13 -4.57
CA ALA A 432 -8.60 -17.37 -4.42
C ALA A 432 -7.77 -17.31 -3.12
N VAL A 433 -8.41 -17.02 -1.99
CA VAL A 433 -7.73 -16.76 -0.72
C VAL A 433 -7.79 -18.01 0.14
N PHE A 434 -6.64 -18.40 0.69
CA PHE A 434 -6.49 -19.43 1.70
C PHE A 434 -5.66 -18.86 2.85
N LEU A 435 -5.91 -19.32 4.08
CA LEU A 435 -5.09 -19.02 5.24
C LEU A 435 -4.00 -20.09 5.29
N SER A 436 -2.76 -19.69 5.02
CA SER A 436 -1.56 -20.54 4.99
C SER A 436 -1.14 -20.97 6.40
N PRO A 437 -0.28 -21.99 6.55
CA PRO A 437 0.29 -22.34 7.84
C PRO A 437 0.99 -21.15 8.51
N GLY A 438 0.61 -20.82 9.73
CA GLY A 438 1.13 -19.71 10.53
C GLY A 438 0.33 -18.40 10.39
N GLU A 439 -0.60 -18.30 9.44
CA GLU A 439 -1.42 -17.10 9.26
C GLU A 439 -2.64 -17.11 10.18
N SER A 440 -3.13 -15.91 10.53
CA SER A 440 -4.25 -15.79 11.45
C SER A 440 -5.19 -14.63 11.12
N ILE A 441 -6.43 -14.73 11.61
CA ILE A 441 -7.43 -13.66 11.66
C ILE A 441 -7.63 -13.31 13.13
N SER A 442 -7.62 -12.03 13.50
CA SER A 442 -7.75 -11.60 14.89
C SER A 442 -8.91 -10.63 15.11
N ALA A 443 -9.42 -10.59 16.33
CA ALA A 443 -10.38 -9.59 16.79
C ALA A 443 -10.15 -9.29 18.28
N LEU A 444 -10.32 -8.04 18.68
CA LEU A 444 -10.34 -7.67 20.11
C LEU A 444 -11.60 -8.25 20.75
N HIS A 445 -11.42 -9.05 21.79
CA HIS A 445 -12.48 -9.84 22.39
C HIS A 445 -12.92 -9.28 23.75
N ASP A 446 -12.01 -8.70 24.53
CA ASP A 446 -12.34 -8.02 25.79
C ASP A 446 -11.46 -6.77 26.01
N VAL A 447 -12.08 -5.60 25.93
CA VAL A 447 -11.45 -4.29 26.15
C VAL A 447 -11.09 -4.01 27.62
N THR A 448 -11.61 -4.80 28.56
CA THR A 448 -11.33 -4.62 30.00
C THR A 448 -10.12 -5.42 30.48
N THR A 449 -9.82 -6.53 29.80
CA THR A 449 -8.70 -7.41 30.09
C THR A 449 -7.63 -7.40 29.00
N ASP A 450 -7.82 -6.61 27.93
CA ASP A 450 -6.93 -6.56 26.75
C ASP A 450 -6.71 -7.95 26.12
N THR A 451 -7.78 -8.75 26.09
CA THR A 451 -7.73 -10.11 25.55
C THR A 451 -8.13 -10.08 24.08
N SER A 452 -7.24 -10.57 23.20
CA SER A 452 -7.48 -10.73 21.77
C SER A 452 -7.92 -12.15 21.45
N ALA A 453 -8.90 -12.33 20.58
CA ALA A 453 -9.21 -13.61 19.94
C ALA A 453 -8.45 -13.72 18.62
N VAL A 454 -7.87 -14.89 18.35
CA VAL A 454 -7.06 -15.17 17.18
C VAL A 454 -7.46 -16.53 16.61
N PHE A 455 -7.92 -16.54 15.37
CA PHE A 455 -8.10 -17.74 14.56
C PHE A 455 -6.82 -17.99 13.75
N LEU A 456 -5.97 -18.90 14.21
CA LEU A 456 -4.66 -19.23 13.65
C LEU A 456 -4.73 -20.54 12.86
N ASN A 457 -4.17 -20.58 11.66
CA ASN A 457 -3.87 -21.84 11.00
C ASN A 457 -2.52 -22.39 11.50
N ASP A 458 -2.51 -23.12 12.59
CA ASP A 458 -1.26 -23.58 13.22
C ASP A 458 -0.56 -24.66 12.35
N PRO A 459 0.75 -24.52 12.05
CA PRO A 459 1.47 -25.50 11.22
C PRO A 459 1.51 -26.93 11.79
N THR A 460 1.29 -27.10 13.09
CA THR A 460 1.33 -28.39 13.79
C THR A 460 -0.08 -28.87 14.16
N LEU A 461 -0.95 -27.97 14.61
CA LEU A 461 -2.28 -28.30 15.13
C LEU A 461 -3.41 -28.14 14.11
N GLY A 462 -3.16 -27.42 13.02
CA GLY A 462 -4.17 -26.99 12.06
C GLY A 462 -4.96 -25.78 12.57
N PRO A 463 -6.13 -25.49 11.99
CA PRO A 463 -6.90 -24.31 12.36
C PRO A 463 -7.36 -24.37 13.81
N VAL A 464 -6.99 -23.35 14.60
CA VAL A 464 -7.33 -23.19 16.00
C VAL A 464 -7.85 -21.78 16.25
N LEU A 465 -8.87 -21.66 17.11
CA LEU A 465 -9.26 -20.39 17.71
C LEU A 465 -8.68 -20.32 19.11
N GLN A 466 -8.01 -19.23 19.44
CA GLN A 466 -7.39 -19.01 20.74
C GLN A 466 -7.62 -17.59 21.23
N THR A 467 -7.56 -17.40 22.55
CA THR A 467 -7.44 -16.09 23.16
C THR A 467 -6.01 -15.86 23.62
N ILE A 468 -5.55 -14.64 23.45
CA ILE A 468 -4.25 -14.16 23.88
C ILE A 468 -4.54 -13.05 24.88
N TYR A 469 -4.24 -13.32 26.15
CA TYR A 469 -4.26 -12.33 27.22
C TYR A 469 -2.82 -11.90 27.50
N THR A 470 -2.56 -10.61 27.46
CA THR A 470 -1.27 -10.06 27.91
C THR A 470 -1.50 -9.36 29.23
N ASP A 471 -0.84 -9.81 30.29
CA ASP A 471 -0.97 -9.18 31.59
C ASP A 471 -0.45 -7.73 31.50
N PRO A 472 -1.29 -6.72 31.74
CA PRO A 472 -0.91 -5.32 31.54
C PRO A 472 0.11 -4.84 32.59
N THR A 473 0.34 -5.62 33.64
CA THR A 473 1.28 -5.30 34.73
C THR A 473 2.63 -5.99 34.55
N THR A 474 2.65 -7.23 34.06
CA THR A 474 3.88 -8.02 33.90
C THR A 474 4.37 -8.13 32.45
N GLY A 475 3.50 -7.84 31.48
CA GLY A 475 3.75 -8.07 30.04
C GLY A 475 3.75 -9.55 29.65
N GLU A 476 3.39 -10.46 30.57
CA GLU A 476 3.38 -11.89 30.31
C GLU A 476 2.14 -12.28 29.50
N THR A 477 2.35 -12.95 28.37
CA THR A 477 1.28 -13.39 27.49
C THR A 477 0.85 -14.81 27.83
N THR A 478 -0.43 -14.99 28.14
CA THR A 478 -1.08 -16.29 28.29
C THR A 478 -1.98 -16.57 27.10
N THR A 479 -1.77 -17.71 26.43
CA THR A 479 -2.61 -18.16 25.32
C THR A 479 -3.53 -19.29 25.77
N THR A 480 -4.83 -19.19 25.46
CA THR A 480 -5.84 -20.21 25.75
C THR A 480 -6.55 -20.62 24.46
N ILE A 481 -6.43 -21.89 24.06
CA ILE A 481 -7.12 -22.39 22.87
C ILE A 481 -8.59 -22.68 23.21
N LEU A 482 -9.49 -22.11 22.43
CA LEU A 482 -10.94 -22.21 22.57
C LEU A 482 -11.55 -23.27 21.64
N TRP A 483 -10.98 -23.45 20.45
CA TRP A 483 -11.47 -24.39 19.44
C TRP A 483 -10.33 -24.90 18.57
N SER A 484 -10.45 -26.13 18.05
CA SER A 484 -9.51 -26.73 17.11
C SER A 484 -10.25 -27.57 16.08
N ALA A 485 -9.97 -27.35 14.80
CA ALA A 485 -10.64 -28.02 13.69
C ALA A 485 -10.40 -29.54 13.67
N LEU A 486 -9.21 -29.97 14.11
CA LEU A 486 -8.75 -31.35 13.93
C LEU A 486 -8.68 -32.16 15.24
N SER A 487 -8.93 -31.52 16.40
CA SER A 487 -8.94 -32.21 17.70
C SER A 487 -10.31 -32.80 18.01
N SER A 488 -10.39 -34.11 18.28
CA SER A 488 -11.64 -34.78 18.65
C SER A 488 -12.21 -34.37 20.02
N SER A 489 -11.46 -33.57 20.80
CA SER A 489 -11.83 -33.18 22.18
C SER A 489 -11.51 -31.71 22.53
N ASN A 490 -11.28 -30.82 21.55
CA ASN A 490 -10.77 -29.46 21.77
C ASN A 490 -9.49 -29.40 22.63
N ASN A 491 -8.67 -30.46 22.63
CA ASN A 491 -7.41 -30.51 23.37
C ASN A 491 -6.23 -30.33 22.39
N PRO A 492 -5.49 -29.20 22.47
CA PRO A 492 -4.42 -28.86 21.54
C PRO A 492 -3.08 -29.58 21.81
N GLN A 493 -2.94 -30.34 22.90
CA GLN A 493 -1.68 -31.04 23.20
C GLN A 493 -1.48 -32.34 22.41
N ASN A 494 -2.46 -32.76 21.61
CA ASN A 494 -2.33 -33.89 20.68
C ASN A 494 -2.61 -33.40 19.26
N PRO A 495 -1.57 -33.13 18.43
CA PRO A 495 -1.79 -33.00 17.00
C PRO A 495 -2.43 -34.30 16.49
N PRO A 496 -3.42 -34.24 15.58
CA PRO A 496 -3.99 -35.46 15.04
C PRO A 496 -2.92 -36.19 14.24
N SER A 497 -2.55 -37.40 14.68
CA SER A 497 -1.55 -38.24 13.99
C SER A 497 -1.96 -38.68 12.59
N ASP A 498 -3.23 -38.45 12.24
CA ASP A 498 -3.90 -39.03 11.09
C ASP A 498 -3.87 -38.11 9.86
N TYR A 499 -3.39 -36.86 10.00
CA TYR A 499 -3.32 -35.88 8.91
C TYR A 499 -1.89 -35.42 8.65
N ASN A 500 -1.57 -35.17 7.38
CA ASN A 500 -0.23 -34.75 6.98
C ASN A 500 -0.10 -33.22 7.12
N MET A 501 0.44 -32.73 8.24
CA MET A 501 0.62 -31.30 8.49
C MET A 501 1.92 -30.77 7.83
N PRO A 502 2.01 -29.47 7.49
CA PRO A 502 1.00 -28.42 7.66
C PRO A 502 -0.04 -28.37 6.52
N GLY A 503 -1.15 -27.65 6.69
CA GLY A 503 -2.22 -27.56 5.69
C GLY A 503 -2.77 -26.15 5.50
N ASN A 504 -3.70 -25.97 4.56
CA ASN A 504 -4.29 -24.68 4.21
C ASN A 504 -5.78 -24.63 4.55
N MET A 505 -6.25 -23.52 5.11
CA MET A 505 -7.69 -23.29 5.32
C MET A 505 -8.25 -22.46 4.16
N VAL A 506 -9.29 -22.95 3.50
CA VAL A 506 -9.77 -22.42 2.22
C VAL A 506 -11.26 -22.12 2.32
N MET A 507 -11.67 -20.92 1.88
CA MET A 507 -13.09 -20.63 1.64
C MET A 507 -13.41 -21.00 0.19
N GLN A 508 -14.18 -22.07 0.01
CA GLN A 508 -14.60 -22.51 -1.32
C GLN A 508 -15.65 -21.57 -1.91
N SER A 509 -15.78 -21.57 -3.24
CA SER A 509 -16.74 -20.74 -3.97
C SER A 509 -18.21 -21.13 -3.74
N ASP A 510 -18.47 -22.29 -3.14
CA ASP A 510 -19.79 -22.76 -2.70
C ASP A 510 -20.11 -22.35 -1.24
N GLY A 511 -19.19 -21.62 -0.61
CA GLY A 511 -19.29 -21.12 0.76
C GLY A 511 -18.88 -22.12 1.84
N ASN A 512 -18.35 -23.28 1.46
CA ASN A 512 -17.80 -24.25 2.40
C ASN A 512 -16.40 -23.82 2.86
N LEU A 513 -16.16 -23.83 4.16
CA LEU A 513 -14.85 -23.55 4.74
C LEU A 513 -14.14 -24.89 4.99
N VAL A 514 -13.05 -25.14 4.26
CA VAL A 514 -12.40 -26.46 4.21
C VAL A 514 -10.92 -26.32 4.56
N PHE A 515 -10.44 -27.16 5.47
CA PHE A 515 -9.02 -27.31 5.72
C PHE A 515 -8.48 -28.52 4.96
N TYR A 516 -7.45 -28.29 4.16
CA TYR A 516 -6.73 -29.33 3.42
C TYR A 516 -5.36 -29.57 4.06
N ASP A 517 -5.04 -30.83 4.34
CA ASP A 517 -3.70 -31.21 4.78
C ASP A 517 -2.66 -31.09 3.65
N ASN A 518 -1.38 -31.31 3.93
CA ASN A 518 -0.26 -31.22 2.97
C ASN A 518 -0.36 -32.22 1.81
N SER A 519 -1.21 -33.26 1.94
CA SER A 519 -1.50 -34.21 0.86
C SER A 519 -2.71 -33.77 0.03
N ASN A 520 -3.23 -32.57 0.27
CA ASN A 520 -4.46 -32.03 -0.29
C ASN A 520 -5.71 -32.87 0.05
N THR A 521 -5.69 -33.54 1.21
CA THR A 521 -6.85 -34.28 1.74
C THR A 521 -7.67 -33.34 2.62
N ALA A 522 -8.98 -33.24 2.37
CA ALA A 522 -9.88 -32.45 3.21
C ALA A 522 -9.97 -33.09 4.61
N ALA A 523 -9.41 -32.40 5.61
CA ALA A 523 -9.32 -32.86 6.99
C ALA A 523 -10.35 -32.19 7.92
N TYR A 524 -10.90 -31.04 7.51
CA TYR A 524 -12.07 -30.40 8.12
C TYR A 524 -12.93 -29.73 7.04
N ALA A 525 -14.25 -29.70 7.25
CA ALA A 525 -15.18 -28.90 6.45
C ALA A 525 -16.29 -28.35 7.35
N SER A 526 -16.71 -27.10 7.14
CA SER A 526 -17.86 -26.51 7.84
C SER A 526 -19.19 -27.18 7.47
N GLY A 527 -19.25 -27.87 6.33
CA GLY A 527 -20.39 -28.71 5.92
C GLY A 527 -21.53 -27.93 5.28
N TYR A 528 -21.35 -26.63 5.02
CA TYR A 528 -22.30 -25.80 4.30
C TYR A 528 -21.91 -25.72 2.82
N VAL A 529 -22.83 -26.09 1.92
CA VAL A 529 -22.62 -26.06 0.47
C VAL A 529 -23.83 -25.36 -0.14
N SER A 530 -23.63 -24.20 -0.75
CA SER A 530 -24.69 -23.46 -1.43
C SER A 530 -24.34 -23.24 -2.90
N SER A 531 -25.37 -23.24 -3.75
CA SER A 531 -25.20 -23.21 -5.21
C SER A 531 -24.82 -21.85 -5.80
N SER A 532 -24.78 -20.76 -5.01
CA SER A 532 -24.42 -19.39 -5.45
C SER A 532 -24.44 -18.36 -4.31
N VAL A 533 -23.36 -18.24 -3.52
CA VAL A 533 -23.31 -17.30 -2.37
C VAL A 533 -21.98 -16.54 -2.27
N THR A 534 -22.08 -15.33 -1.71
CA THR A 534 -20.97 -14.46 -1.32
C THR A 534 -20.77 -14.63 0.17
N THR A 535 -19.85 -15.50 0.56
CA THR A 535 -19.58 -15.84 1.95
C THR A 535 -18.18 -15.42 2.42
N LYS A 536 -18.06 -15.17 3.72
CA LYS A 536 -16.80 -14.78 4.38
C LYS A 536 -16.70 -15.43 5.76
N LEU A 537 -15.49 -15.79 6.18
CA LEU A 537 -15.20 -16.12 7.56
C LEU A 537 -15.07 -14.84 8.40
N ILE A 538 -15.86 -14.71 9.45
CA ILE A 538 -15.87 -13.57 10.36
C ILE A 538 -15.46 -14.05 11.77
N LEU A 539 -14.53 -13.32 12.38
CA LEU A 539 -14.22 -13.38 13.80
C LEU A 539 -14.53 -12.02 14.42
N GLU A 540 -15.38 -11.98 15.44
CA GLU A 540 -15.75 -10.74 16.13
C GLU A 540 -16.07 -10.97 17.63
N ALA A 541 -16.20 -9.91 18.39
CA ALA A 541 -16.67 -9.96 19.78
C ALA A 541 -18.20 -10.07 19.84
N GLY A 542 -18.71 -11.20 20.32
CA GLY A 542 -20.15 -11.43 20.49
C GLY A 542 -20.76 -10.63 21.65
N ALA A 543 -22.09 -10.71 21.80
CA ALA A 543 -22.90 -9.89 22.71
C ALA A 543 -22.53 -9.95 24.22
N ASN A 544 -21.67 -10.87 24.62
CA ASN A 544 -21.16 -11.03 26.00
C ASN A 544 -19.64 -10.85 26.11
N ASN A 545 -19.01 -10.16 25.14
CA ASN A 545 -17.55 -10.17 24.98
C ASN A 545 -17.01 -11.60 24.92
N GLU A 546 -17.61 -12.48 24.12
CA GLU A 546 -17.11 -13.85 23.85
C GLU A 546 -16.73 -13.94 22.37
N PRO A 547 -15.67 -14.65 21.96
CA PRO A 547 -15.30 -14.70 20.56
C PRO A 547 -16.39 -15.41 19.77
N TYR A 548 -16.75 -14.84 18.63
CA TYR A 548 -17.76 -15.39 17.74
C TYR A 548 -17.14 -15.60 16.37
N LEU A 549 -17.00 -16.86 15.98
CA LEU A 549 -16.37 -17.28 14.72
C LEU A 549 -17.41 -17.99 13.87
N TYR A 550 -17.71 -17.44 12.69
CA TYR A 550 -18.76 -17.97 11.83
C TYR A 550 -18.51 -17.65 10.36
N VAL A 551 -19.13 -18.43 9.48
CA VAL A 551 -19.25 -18.10 8.07
C VAL A 551 -20.52 -17.28 7.88
N TYR A 552 -20.38 -16.10 7.27
CA TYR A 552 -21.46 -15.18 6.99
C TYR A 552 -21.83 -15.21 5.51
N ASP A 553 -23.13 -15.23 5.21
CA ASP A 553 -23.66 -15.07 3.85
C ASP A 553 -24.14 -13.63 3.66
N TYR A 554 -23.37 -12.83 2.92
CA TYR A 554 -23.71 -11.44 2.65
C TYR A 554 -24.99 -11.27 1.84
N ARG A 555 -25.35 -12.25 1.01
CA ARG A 555 -26.53 -12.14 0.14
C ARG A 555 -27.82 -12.27 0.95
N ASN A 556 -27.81 -13.19 1.92
CA ASN A 556 -28.98 -13.48 2.75
C ASN A 556 -28.93 -12.76 4.11
N ASN A 557 -27.81 -12.08 4.40
CA ASN A 557 -27.58 -11.31 5.63
C ASN A 557 -27.77 -12.17 6.89
N GLU A 558 -27.19 -13.36 6.87
CA GLU A 558 -27.30 -14.33 7.96
C GLU A 558 -25.98 -15.09 8.19
N ALA A 559 -25.75 -15.52 9.44
CA ALA A 559 -24.69 -16.46 9.76
C ALA A 559 -25.13 -17.87 9.33
N ILE A 560 -24.39 -18.48 8.41
CA ILE A 560 -24.76 -19.75 7.77
C ILE A 560 -24.02 -20.95 8.36
N SER A 561 -22.90 -20.73 9.06
CA SER A 561 -22.19 -21.76 9.81
C SER A 561 -21.49 -21.16 11.01
N VAL A 562 -21.98 -21.43 12.21
CA VAL A 562 -21.31 -21.04 13.46
C VAL A 562 -20.24 -22.07 13.79
N ILE A 563 -18.98 -21.64 13.80
CA ILE A 563 -17.82 -22.50 14.11
C ILE A 563 -17.56 -22.45 15.62
N TYR A 564 -17.68 -21.27 16.24
CA TYR A 564 -17.53 -21.07 17.68
C TYR A 564 -18.38 -19.88 18.18
N GLY A 565 -18.97 -20.01 19.38
CA GLY A 565 -19.84 -19.01 20.03
C GLY A 565 -21.35 -19.30 19.90
N MET A 566 -22.22 -18.51 20.54
CA MET A 566 -23.66 -18.81 20.65
C MET A 566 -24.45 -18.46 19.37
N SER A 567 -25.30 -19.41 18.95
CA SER A 567 -26.11 -19.43 17.74
C SER A 567 -27.35 -18.52 17.73
N ASN A 568 -27.42 -17.51 18.60
CA ASN A 568 -28.59 -16.62 18.68
C ASN A 568 -28.25 -15.26 18.05
N LEU A 569 -28.25 -15.20 16.73
CA LEU A 569 -28.51 -13.98 15.96
C LEU A 569 -29.90 -14.05 15.34
#